data_AF-A0A561BFU2-F1
#
_entry.id   AF-A0A561BFU2-F1
#
_cell.length_a   1.000
_cell.length_b   1.000
_cell.length_c   1.000
_cell.angle_alpha   90.00
_cell.angle_beta   90.00
_cell.angle_gamma   90.00
#
_symmetry.space_group_name_H-M   'P 1'
#
loop_
_entity.id
_entity.type
_entity.pdbx_description
1 polymer ?
#
loop_
_entity_poly.entity_id
_entity_poly.type
_entity_poly.pdbx_seq_one_letter_code
_entity_poly.pdbx_strand_id
1 'polypeptide(L)'
;ALLDRCPHKGGPLSQGIVFGTSVACPLHNWAIGLDDGCAQSPDEGCTPRFAVKLEDGQVMMNMVELKTHALDLAPPRAGPGAATAGKLGDETFDVQAPHSS
;
A
#
# COMPACT_ATOMS: atom_id res chain seq x y z
N ALA A 1 -2.09 -7.24 -10.64
CA ALA A 1 -1.58 -6.99 -9.26
C ALA A 1 -0.69 -5.77 -9.27
N LEU A 2 -0.47 -5.12 -8.12
CA LEU A 2 0.37 -3.92 -7.99
C LEU A 2 1.52 -4.18 -7.02
N LEU A 3 2.63 -3.45 -7.20
CA LEU A 3 3.67 -3.35 -6.18
C LEU A 3 3.10 -2.67 -4.95
N ASP A 4 3.42 -3.21 -3.76
CA ASP A 4 2.98 -2.67 -2.47
C ASP A 4 3.68 -1.34 -2.12
N ARG A 5 3.55 -0.33 -2.97
CA ARG A 5 4.32 0.90 -2.85
C ARG A 5 3.55 2.05 -3.48
N CYS A 6 3.11 2.99 -2.66
CA CYS A 6 2.50 4.22 -3.14
C CYS A 6 3.52 5.04 -3.96
N PRO A 7 3.18 5.53 -5.17
CA PRO A 7 4.10 6.28 -6.02
C PRO A 7 4.59 7.59 -5.39
N HIS A 8 3.86 8.16 -4.42
CA HIS A 8 4.25 9.37 -3.71
C HIS A 8 5.57 9.21 -2.92
N LYS A 9 5.53 8.48 -1.79
CA LYS A 9 6.68 8.32 -0.86
C LYS A 9 6.91 6.88 -0.43
N GLY A 10 6.38 5.93 -1.21
CA GLY A 10 6.59 4.50 -0.96
C GLY A 10 5.83 3.92 0.23
N GLY A 11 4.70 4.52 0.62
CA GLY A 11 3.83 3.95 1.66
C GLY A 11 3.27 2.57 1.26
N PRO A 12 3.05 1.65 2.22
CA PRO A 12 2.53 0.31 1.95
C PRO A 12 1.04 0.36 1.60
N LEU A 13 0.70 0.16 0.32
CA LEU A 13 -0.68 0.16 -0.17
C LEU A 13 -1.51 -1.00 0.44
N SER A 14 -0.87 -2.10 0.78
CA SER A 14 -1.47 -3.28 1.43
C SER A 14 -2.05 -2.97 2.83
N GLN A 15 -1.60 -1.89 3.47
CA GLN A 15 -2.13 -1.39 4.73
C GLN A 15 -3.17 -0.28 4.54
N GLY A 16 -3.53 0.00 3.29
CA GLY A 16 -4.54 0.97 2.90
C GLY A 16 -5.96 0.42 2.97
N ILE A 17 -6.92 1.28 2.62
CA ILE A 17 -8.34 0.92 2.54
C ILE A 17 -8.70 0.72 1.07
N VAL A 18 -9.25 -0.43 0.74
CA VAL A 18 -9.80 -0.71 -0.60
C VAL A 18 -11.22 -0.17 -0.69
N PHE A 19 -11.51 0.58 -1.76
CA PHE A 19 -12.85 1.10 -2.06
C PHE A 19 -13.08 1.15 -3.57
N GLY A 20 -14.24 0.67 -4.02
CA GLY A 20 -14.50 0.53 -5.45
C GLY A 20 -13.41 -0.29 -6.14
N THR A 21 -12.75 0.31 -7.13
CA THR A 21 -11.61 -0.27 -7.86
C THR A 21 -10.28 0.37 -7.48
N SER A 22 -10.18 0.96 -6.29
CA SER A 22 -9.00 1.71 -5.84
C SER A 22 -8.58 1.33 -4.42
N VAL A 23 -7.35 1.71 -4.05
CA VAL A 23 -6.84 1.64 -2.68
C VAL A 23 -6.31 3.01 -2.25
N ALA A 24 -6.71 3.46 -1.05
CA ALA A 24 -6.19 4.67 -0.44
C ALA A 24 -4.89 4.34 0.29
N CYS A 25 -3.81 5.03 -0.06
CA CYS A 25 -2.55 4.94 0.66
C CYS A 25 -2.76 5.33 2.14
N PRO A 26 -2.35 4.49 3.10
CA PRO A 26 -2.66 4.72 4.53
C PRO A 26 -1.94 5.93 5.13
N LEU A 27 -0.88 6.43 4.47
CA LEU A 27 -0.07 7.52 5.00
C LEU A 27 -0.55 8.91 4.55
N HIS A 28 -1.09 9.03 3.34
CA HIS A 28 -1.38 10.33 2.72
C HIS A 28 -2.66 10.33 1.87
N ASN A 29 -3.48 9.27 1.93
CA ASN A 29 -4.78 9.17 1.27
C ASN A 29 -4.78 9.31 -0.27
N TRP A 30 -3.63 9.16 -0.93
CA TRP A 30 -3.59 9.05 -2.40
C TRP A 30 -4.37 7.81 -2.84
N ALA A 31 -5.37 8.02 -3.68
CA ALA A 31 -6.19 6.96 -4.25
C ALA A 31 -5.49 6.37 -5.48
N ILE A 32 -5.13 5.09 -5.42
CA ILE A 32 -4.45 4.37 -6.51
C ILE A 32 -5.44 3.40 -7.16
N GLY A 33 -5.62 3.49 -8.48
CA GLY A 33 -6.44 2.55 -9.25
C GLY A 33 -5.83 1.14 -9.24
N LEU A 34 -6.64 0.11 -8.97
CA LEU A 34 -6.21 -1.29 -8.93
C LEU A 34 -6.08 -1.91 -10.33
N ASP A 35 -6.73 -1.30 -11.32
CA ASP A 35 -6.73 -1.69 -12.73
C ASP A 35 -5.49 -1.20 -13.48
N ASP A 36 -5.08 0.06 -13.27
CA ASP A 36 -3.96 0.69 -13.96
C ASP A 36 -2.73 0.92 -13.08
N GLY A 37 -2.88 0.95 -11.76
CA GLY A 37 -1.84 1.27 -10.79
C GLY A 37 -1.59 2.77 -10.62
N CYS A 38 -2.41 3.64 -11.21
CA CYS A 38 -2.17 5.08 -11.26
C CYS A 38 -2.94 5.83 -10.18
N ALA A 39 -2.33 6.91 -9.69
CA ALA A 39 -2.98 7.84 -8.79
C ALA A 39 -4.16 8.53 -9.50
N GLN A 40 -5.28 8.66 -8.80
CA GLN A 40 -6.44 9.37 -9.30
C GLN A 40 -6.20 10.88 -9.20
N SER A 41 -6.68 11.61 -10.21
CA SER A 41 -6.60 13.07 -10.24
C SER A 41 -7.14 13.70 -8.94
N PRO A 42 -6.47 14.73 -8.38
CA PRO A 42 -5.38 15.51 -8.97
C PRO A 42 -3.96 14.96 -8.72
N ASP A 43 -3.83 13.83 -8.04
CA ASP A 43 -2.53 13.24 -7.75
C ASP A 43 -1.96 12.56 -9.01
N GLU A 44 -0.62 12.55 -9.13
CA GLU A 44 0.07 12.02 -10.31
C GLU A 44 1.12 10.96 -9.96
N GLY A 45 1.26 9.97 -10.83
CA GLY A 45 2.21 8.87 -10.72
C GLY A 45 1.54 7.52 -10.60
N CYS A 46 2.28 6.45 -10.91
CA CYS A 46 1.75 5.08 -10.89
C CYS A 46 2.69 4.15 -10.13
N THR A 47 2.12 3.18 -9.41
CA THR A 47 2.87 2.05 -8.87
C THR A 47 3.08 0.99 -9.97
N PRO A 48 4.23 0.30 -10.01
CA PRO A 48 4.46 -0.81 -10.93
C PRO A 48 3.35 -1.87 -10.84
N ARG A 49 2.88 -2.32 -12.00
CA ARG A 49 1.87 -3.37 -12.12
C ARG A 49 2.51 -4.69 -12.55
N PHE A 50 1.82 -5.77 -12.23
CA PHE A 50 2.16 -7.14 -12.63
C PHE A 50 0.95 -7.80 -13.25
N ALA A 51 1.13 -8.39 -14.43
CA ALA A 51 0.16 -9.22 -15.09
C ALA A 51 -0.17 -10.45 -14.24
N VAL A 52 -1.46 -10.74 -14.15
CA VAL A 52 -2.00 -11.87 -13.39
C VAL A 52 -2.96 -12.68 -14.25
N LYS A 53 -3.05 -13.98 -13.97
CA LYS A 53 -4.03 -14.89 -14.55
C LYS A 53 -4.74 -15.63 -13.42
N LEU A 54 -6.05 -15.82 -13.54
CA LEU A 54 -6.81 -16.69 -12.65
C LEU A 54 -7.09 -18.00 -13.39
N GLU A 55 -6.67 -19.13 -12.82
CA GLU A 55 -6.87 -20.47 -13.38
C GLU A 55 -7.07 -21.46 -12.23
N ASP A 56 -8.13 -22.27 -12.28
CA ASP A 56 -8.47 -23.27 -11.25
C ASP A 56 -8.47 -22.72 -9.81
N GLY A 57 -8.99 -21.50 -9.63
CA GLY A 57 -9.05 -20.82 -8.33
C GLY A 57 -7.70 -20.30 -7.82
N GLN A 58 -6.63 -20.42 -8.61
CA GLN A 58 -5.30 -19.92 -8.28
C GLN A 58 -4.98 -18.64 -9.03
N VAL A 59 -4.42 -17.66 -8.32
CA VAL A 59 -3.89 -16.42 -8.92
C VAL A 59 -2.43 -16.65 -9.27
N MET A 60 -2.14 -16.66 -10.56
CA MET A 60 -0.79 -16.78 -11.12
C MET A 60 -0.28 -15.40 -11.52
N MET A 61 1.03 -15.17 -11.37
CA MET A 61 1.70 -13.93 -11.78
C MET A 61 2.64 -14.19 -12.96
N ASN A 62 2.85 -13.19 -13.81
CA ASN A 62 3.84 -13.27 -14.87
C ASN A 62 5.26 -13.35 -14.28
N MET A 63 5.94 -14.47 -14.52
CA MET A 63 7.27 -14.75 -13.98
C MET A 63 8.37 -13.84 -14.52
N VAL A 64 8.23 -13.32 -15.74
CA VAL A 64 9.22 -12.38 -16.31
C VAL A 64 9.09 -11.03 -15.61
N GLU A 65 7.87 -10.53 -15.47
CA GLU A 65 7.60 -9.25 -14.80
C GLU A 65 8.01 -9.31 -13.32
N LEU A 66 7.66 -10.40 -12.61
CA LEU A 66 8.06 -10.59 -11.22
C LEU A 66 9.59 -10.58 -11.02
N LYS A 67 10.35 -11.06 -12.02
CA LYS A 67 11.82 -11.11 -11.98
C LYS A 67 12.51 -9.84 -12.46
N THR A 68 11.79 -8.90 -13.07
CA THR A 68 12.41 -7.76 -13.77
C THR A 68 11.85 -6.40 -13.38
N HIS A 69 10.61 -6.32 -12.90
CA HIS A 69 10.00 -5.05 -12.51
C HIS A 69 10.42 -4.65 -11.09
N ALA A 70 10.68 -3.35 -10.91
CA ALA A 70 10.85 -2.70 -9.60
C ALA A 70 11.96 -3.28 -8.70
N LEU A 71 12.99 -3.91 -9.27
CA LEU A 71 14.11 -4.49 -8.52
C LEU A 71 14.98 -3.42 -7.81
N ASP A 72 14.91 -2.19 -8.29
CA ASP A 72 15.66 -1.02 -7.84
C ASP A 72 14.89 -0.16 -6.83
N LEU A 73 13.62 -0.48 -6.57
CA LEU A 73 12.80 0.25 -5.61
C LEU A 73 12.98 -0.30 -4.20
N ALA A 74 13.24 0.60 -3.26
CA ALA A 74 13.27 0.24 -1.85
C ALA A 74 11.90 -0.32 -1.41
N PRO A 75 11.89 -1.40 -0.60
CA PRO A 75 10.66 -1.97 -0.09
C PRO A 75 9.93 -0.96 0.82
N PRO A 76 8.58 -0.97 0.83
CA PRO A 76 7.81 -0.15 1.75
C PRO A 76 8.12 -0.54 3.20
N ARG A 77 8.03 0.43 4.10
CA ARG A 77 8.08 0.18 5.54
C ARG A 77 6.70 -0.20 6.03
N ALA A 78 6.39 -1.51 6.03
CA ALA A 78 5.12 -2.04 6.50
C ALA A 78 5.23 -2.58 7.95
N GLY A 79 4.29 -2.19 8.83
CA GLY A 79 4.08 -2.83 10.13
C GLY A 79 4.01 -1.86 11.34
N PRO A 80 3.52 -2.32 12.51
CA PRO A 80 3.27 -1.49 13.70
C PRO A 80 4.52 -0.83 14.33
N GLY A 81 5.73 -1.16 13.86
CA GLY A 81 7.00 -0.59 14.32
C GLY A 81 7.85 0.06 13.23
N ALA A 82 7.30 0.22 12.01
CA ALA A 82 8.08 0.66 10.84
C ALA A 82 8.24 2.20 10.74
N ALA A 83 7.92 2.94 11.81
CA ALA A 83 7.93 4.40 11.85
C ALA A 83 9.32 5.02 11.58
N THR A 84 9.31 6.19 10.93
CA THR A 84 10.47 7.06 10.75
C THR A 84 10.93 7.64 12.09
N ALA A 85 11.74 6.92 12.88
CA ALA A 85 12.44 7.44 14.07
C ALA A 85 11.63 8.42 14.95
N GLY A 86 10.31 8.25 15.03
CA GLY A 86 9.47 8.93 15.99
C GLY A 86 9.63 8.16 17.28
N LYS A 87 10.08 8.83 18.34
CA LYS A 87 10.25 8.22 19.66
C LYS A 87 9.01 7.37 19.97
N LEU A 88 9.24 6.10 20.29
CA LEU A 88 8.25 5.19 20.84
C LEU A 88 7.52 5.95 21.95
N GLY A 89 6.20 6.10 21.82
CA GLY A 89 5.34 6.77 22.79
C GLY A 89 5.51 6.17 24.19
N ASP A 90 5.18 6.95 25.21
CA ASP A 90 5.33 6.54 26.61
C ASP A 90 4.55 5.25 26.90
N GLU A 91 5.07 4.46 27.85
CA GLU A 91 4.60 3.10 28.13
C GLU A 91 3.20 3.02 28.77
N THR A 92 2.44 4.12 28.74
CA THR A 92 1.09 4.20 29.29
C THR A 92 0.08 3.85 28.20
N PHE A 93 -0.21 2.55 28.06
CA PHE A 93 -1.33 1.99 27.30
C PHE A 93 -2.71 2.34 27.93
N ASP A 94 -2.93 3.59 28.34
CA ASP A 94 -4.21 4.03 28.86
C ASP A 94 -5.15 4.37 27.69
N VAL A 95 -5.98 3.39 27.32
CA VAL A 95 -7.11 3.61 26.43
C VAL A 95 -8.11 4.48 27.19
N GLN A 96 -8.28 5.74 26.75
CA GLN A 96 -9.34 6.61 27.27
C GLN A 96 -10.70 5.91 27.14
N ALA A 97 -11.32 5.61 28.29
CA ALA A 97 -12.68 5.10 28.34
C ALA A 97 -13.62 6.11 27.65
N PRO A 98 -14.61 5.66 26.85
CA PRO A 98 -15.55 6.56 26.22
C PRO A 98 -16.32 7.33 27.31
N HIS A 99 -16.46 8.64 27.11
CA HIS A 99 -17.30 9.48 27.95
C HIS A 99 -18.75 8.98 27.85
N SER A 100 -19.23 8.39 28.94
CA SER A 100 -20.65 8.13 29.14
C SER A 100 -21.40 9.48 29.08
N SER A 101 -22.37 9.59 28.19
CA SER A 101 -23.37 10.67 28.21
C SER A 101 -24.41 10.41 29.28
#